data_AF-A0A2A6DWP8-F1
#
_entry.id   AF-A0A2A6DWP8-F1
#
_cell.length_a   1.000
_cell.length_b   1.000
_cell.length_c   1.000
_cell.angle_alpha   90.00
_cell.angle_beta   90.00
_cell.angle_gamma   90.00
#
_symmetry.space_group_name_H-M   'P 1'
#
loop_
_entity.id
_entity.type
_entity.pdbx_description
1 polymer ?
#
loop_
_entity_poly.entity_id
_entity_poly.type
_entity_poly.pdbx_seq_one_letter_code
_entity_poly.pdbx_strand_id
1 'polypeptide(L)'
;RTETLRLEIETRDEGFVLSWSDLDDAWNYHILRKREGDNEYTKIAEISSSTKTSYTDTEALEKGFYAYRVIAFDAWGSLLESEERWVYVDESVRGVLPAWSDTDGDGLTDEEESLWGTDPSCADTDGDGVSDADEIRKLGSSPLSRDTDGDGVPDAEEDRDGDGLSDRDELARGTHPRYADSDVDGLDDGKEISLYGTNPLEEDSDGDGFADGEELNYGTDPLSVDSDGDGLADGEERYTIDVEVPEAEKDAAAWPSVRMKVAGKDIRRVSIANVGPGNPYLNEETPGYIAAPYEFYAPESFEEAEIAFRFDRALLNRSDFDPAIYHFNTETALLEKVPDQTLLPEEGLVKARVRHFSTYILLNEREVEAWRRKEMKPPHRSDSGSVSVV
;
A
#
# COMPACT_ATOMS: atom_id res chain seq x y z
N ARG A 1 -5.40 21.55 13.45
CA ARG A 1 -5.29 20.77 12.20
C ARG A 1 -6.10 21.54 11.18
N THR A 2 -5.53 21.97 10.05
CA THR A 2 -6.33 22.56 8.96
C THR A 2 -6.94 21.39 8.20
N GLU A 3 -8.13 20.98 8.61
CA GLU A 3 -8.88 19.98 7.87
C GLU A 3 -9.26 20.60 6.52
N THR A 4 -8.87 19.93 5.46
CA THR A 4 -9.11 20.39 4.08
C THR A 4 -10.32 19.64 3.57
N LEU A 5 -11.29 20.39 3.04
CA LEU A 5 -12.42 19.79 2.33
C LEU A 5 -11.86 18.94 1.19
N ARG A 6 -12.36 17.71 1.01
CA ARG A 6 -12.06 16.85 -0.15
C ARG A 6 -13.37 16.41 -0.76
N LEU A 7 -13.51 16.62 -2.06
CA LEU A 7 -14.67 16.21 -2.84
C LEU A 7 -14.32 15.04 -3.76
N GLU A 8 -15.12 13.99 -3.68
CA GLU A 8 -15.13 12.84 -4.58
C GLU A 8 -16.48 12.76 -5.30
N ILE A 9 -16.44 12.29 -6.55
CA ILE A 9 -17.64 12.17 -7.38
C ILE A 9 -17.60 10.80 -8.04
N GLU A 10 -18.58 9.98 -7.67
CA GLU A 10 -18.82 8.68 -8.27
C GLU A 10 -20.00 8.77 -9.24
N THR A 11 -19.89 8.07 -10.36
CA THR A 11 -21.01 7.90 -11.27
C THR A 11 -21.77 6.64 -10.85
N ARG A 12 -23.08 6.75 -10.61
CA ARG A 12 -23.96 5.63 -10.26
C ARG A 12 -25.23 5.66 -11.13
N ASP A 13 -25.99 4.56 -11.10
CA ASP A 13 -27.21 4.39 -11.91
C ASP A 13 -28.26 5.51 -11.70
N GLU A 14 -28.31 6.06 -10.48
CA GLU A 14 -29.25 7.13 -10.10
C GLU A 14 -28.74 8.55 -10.42
N GLY A 15 -27.46 8.71 -10.81
CA GLY A 15 -26.84 9.99 -11.11
C GLY A 15 -25.42 10.13 -10.55
N PHE A 16 -24.99 11.36 -10.27
CA PHE A 16 -23.66 11.61 -9.69
C PHE A 16 -23.76 11.65 -8.18
N VAL A 17 -23.06 10.74 -7.51
CA VAL A 17 -22.94 10.74 -6.04
C VAL A 17 -21.72 11.57 -5.68
N LEU A 18 -21.97 12.69 -5.03
CA LEU A 18 -20.95 13.55 -4.45
C LEU A 18 -20.76 13.16 -2.98
N SER A 19 -19.54 12.88 -2.58
CA SER A 19 -19.14 12.65 -1.20
C SER A 19 -18.01 13.61 -0.82
N TRP A 20 -18.01 14.10 0.42
CA TRP A 20 -16.94 14.96 0.91
C TRP A 20 -16.52 14.66 2.35
N SER A 21 -15.35 15.16 2.73
CA SER A 21 -14.88 15.11 4.11
C SER A 21 -15.67 16.10 4.98
N ASP A 22 -16.11 15.67 6.18
CA ASP A 22 -16.71 16.60 7.13
C ASP A 22 -15.68 17.60 7.66
N LEU A 23 -16.14 18.77 8.09
CA LEU A 23 -15.33 19.80 8.75
C LEU A 23 -15.97 20.12 10.09
N ASP A 24 -15.19 20.05 11.18
CA ASP A 24 -15.66 20.23 12.56
C ASP A 24 -16.50 21.51 12.78
N ASP A 25 -16.18 22.60 12.06
CA ASP A 25 -16.84 23.91 12.20
C ASP A 25 -17.94 24.18 11.14
N ALA A 26 -18.20 23.24 10.23
CA ALA A 26 -19.21 23.42 9.18
C ALA A 26 -20.63 23.28 9.74
N TRP A 27 -21.49 24.24 9.42
CA TRP A 27 -22.91 24.25 9.77
C TRP A 27 -23.79 23.78 8.62
N ASN A 28 -23.45 24.18 7.39
CA ASN A 28 -24.11 23.69 6.19
C ASN A 28 -23.13 23.61 5.00
N TYR A 29 -23.55 22.86 3.98
CA TYR A 29 -22.85 22.74 2.72
C TYR A 29 -23.74 23.18 1.56
N HIS A 30 -23.21 23.99 0.65
CA HIS A 30 -23.87 24.30 -0.62
C HIS A 30 -23.26 23.46 -1.74
N ILE A 31 -24.13 22.80 -2.50
CA ILE A 31 -23.74 22.00 -3.67
C ILE A 31 -24.08 22.79 -4.92
N LEU A 32 -23.06 23.01 -5.73
CA LEU A 32 -23.13 23.85 -6.92
C LEU A 32 -22.72 23.05 -8.15
N ARG A 33 -23.34 23.35 -9.29
CA ARG A 33 -23.00 22.77 -10.59
C ARG A 33 -22.93 23.84 -11.67
N LYS A 34 -21.99 23.73 -12.60
CA LYS A 34 -21.98 24.49 -13.87
C LYS A 34 -21.55 23.60 -15.03
N ARG A 35 -21.92 23.97 -16.26
CA ARG A 35 -21.35 23.36 -17.47
C ARG A 35 -20.09 24.09 -17.90
N GLU A 36 -19.20 23.40 -18.60
CA GLU A 36 -18.09 24.05 -19.29
C GLU A 36 -18.59 25.12 -20.26
N GLY A 37 -18.05 26.34 -20.13
CA GLY A 37 -18.47 27.52 -20.88
C GLY A 37 -19.47 28.42 -20.16
N ASP A 38 -20.09 27.97 -19.07
CA ASP A 38 -20.95 28.80 -18.23
C ASP A 38 -20.11 29.68 -17.28
N ASN A 39 -20.53 30.94 -17.11
CA ASN A 39 -19.85 31.89 -16.23
C ASN A 39 -20.27 31.79 -14.76
N GLU A 40 -21.41 31.16 -14.47
CA GLU A 40 -22.01 31.13 -13.13
C GLU A 40 -22.38 29.70 -12.72
N TYR A 41 -22.28 29.43 -11.41
CA TYR A 41 -22.75 28.17 -10.83
C TYR A 41 -24.23 28.25 -10.47
N THR A 42 -24.94 27.15 -10.69
CA THR A 42 -26.29 26.94 -10.17
C THR A 42 -26.20 26.20 -8.85
N LYS A 43 -26.87 26.69 -7.79
CA LYS A 43 -27.03 25.94 -6.54
C LYS A 43 -28.08 24.84 -6.72
N ILE A 44 -27.66 23.59 -6.62
CA ILE A 44 -28.52 22.41 -6.81
C ILE A 44 -29.01 21.83 -5.48
N ALA A 45 -28.24 22.01 -4.40
CA ALA A 45 -28.65 21.59 -3.07
C ALA A 45 -28.02 22.41 -1.95
N GLU A 46 -28.62 22.31 -0.77
CA GLU A 46 -28.10 22.83 0.50
C GLU A 46 -28.33 21.78 1.59
N ILE A 47 -27.26 21.36 2.25
CA ILE A 47 -27.27 20.32 3.28
C ILE A 47 -27.03 20.98 4.63
N SER A 48 -28.06 21.06 5.48
CA SER A 48 -28.05 21.80 6.74
C SER A 48 -27.55 21.01 7.95
N SER A 49 -26.85 19.89 7.75
CA SER A 49 -26.32 19.03 8.81
C SER A 49 -24.88 18.64 8.49
N SER A 50 -23.93 18.93 9.39
CA SER A 50 -22.51 18.55 9.24
C SER A 50 -22.34 17.03 9.07
N THR A 51 -23.16 16.25 9.78
CA THR A 51 -23.08 14.78 9.75
C THR A 51 -23.52 14.14 8.43
N LYS A 52 -24.00 14.90 7.44
CA LYS A 52 -24.34 14.38 6.12
C LYS A 52 -23.41 15.00 5.09
N THR A 53 -22.43 14.22 4.67
CA THR A 53 -21.40 14.63 3.73
C THR A 53 -21.54 14.00 2.35
N SER A 54 -22.79 13.74 1.93
CA SER A 54 -23.08 13.25 0.59
C SER A 54 -24.37 13.80 0.00
N TYR A 55 -24.40 13.87 -1.34
CA TYR A 55 -25.55 14.30 -2.13
C TYR A 55 -25.52 13.62 -3.51
N THR A 56 -26.67 13.10 -3.95
CA THR A 56 -26.84 12.54 -5.29
C THR A 56 -27.53 13.57 -6.20
N ASP A 57 -26.83 14.02 -7.26
CA ASP A 57 -27.44 14.79 -8.34
C ASP A 57 -28.05 13.84 -9.37
N THR A 58 -29.39 13.80 -9.38
CA THR A 58 -30.19 12.90 -10.23
C THR A 58 -30.71 13.61 -11.50
N GLU A 59 -30.28 14.86 -11.75
CA GLU A 59 -30.75 15.62 -12.91
C GLU A 59 -30.12 15.10 -14.22
N ALA A 60 -30.94 14.98 -15.27
CA ALA A 60 -30.47 14.51 -16.58
C ALA A 60 -29.63 15.58 -17.33
N LEU A 61 -28.31 15.44 -17.33
CA LEU A 61 -27.35 16.40 -17.90
C LEU A 61 -27.03 16.15 -19.38
N GLU A 62 -26.79 17.22 -20.15
CA GLU A 62 -26.40 17.06 -21.56
C GLU A 62 -25.00 16.49 -21.66
N LYS A 63 -24.64 15.92 -22.82
CA LYS A 63 -23.24 15.56 -23.08
C LYS A 63 -22.32 16.77 -22.92
N GLY A 64 -21.24 16.61 -22.16
CA GLY A 64 -20.22 17.65 -21.95
C GLY A 64 -19.62 17.63 -20.55
N PHE A 65 -18.67 18.53 -20.33
CA PHE A 65 -18.00 18.68 -19.04
C PHE A 65 -18.85 19.50 -18.07
N TYR A 66 -18.94 19.04 -16.82
CA TYR A 66 -19.59 19.74 -15.72
C TYR A 66 -18.63 19.87 -14.55
N ALA A 67 -18.65 21.02 -13.89
CA ALA A 67 -17.94 21.23 -12.65
C ALA A 67 -18.93 21.19 -11.49
N TYR A 68 -18.64 20.36 -10.51
CA TYR A 68 -19.33 20.36 -9.23
C TYR A 68 -18.45 21.03 -8.19
N ARG A 69 -19.06 21.86 -7.34
CA ARG A 69 -18.38 22.54 -6.25
C ARG A 69 -19.17 22.39 -4.96
N VAL A 70 -18.48 21.99 -3.90
CA VAL A 70 -19.01 21.98 -2.54
C VAL A 70 -18.39 23.15 -1.78
N ILE A 71 -19.23 23.92 -1.09
CA ILE A 71 -18.79 25.05 -0.25
C ILE A 71 -19.32 24.84 1.16
N ALA A 72 -18.43 24.84 2.15
CA ALA A 72 -18.77 24.76 3.56
C ALA A 72 -18.91 26.17 4.17
N PHE A 73 -19.94 26.37 5.01
CA PHE A 73 -20.10 27.60 5.78
C PHE A 73 -20.22 27.33 7.28
N ASP A 74 -19.77 28.28 8.08
CA ASP A 74 -19.98 28.27 9.53
C ASP A 74 -21.43 28.67 9.89
N ALA A 75 -21.78 28.60 11.17
CA ALA A 75 -23.11 28.95 11.69
C ALA A 75 -23.51 30.43 11.48
N TRP A 76 -22.58 31.28 11.06
CA TRP A 76 -22.77 32.71 10.79
C TRP A 76 -22.83 33.01 9.28
N GLY A 77 -22.67 31.99 8.43
CA GLY A 77 -22.67 32.12 6.97
C GLY A 77 -21.33 32.57 6.39
N SER A 78 -20.23 32.50 7.16
CA SER A 78 -18.88 32.73 6.65
C SER A 78 -18.41 31.50 5.88
N LEU A 79 -17.80 31.70 4.72
CA LEU A 79 -17.17 30.61 3.96
C LEU A 79 -15.99 30.06 4.76
N LEU A 80 -15.98 28.74 4.95
CA LEU A 80 -14.87 28.02 5.57
C LEU A 80 -13.91 27.52 4.50
N GLU A 81 -14.38 26.63 3.63
CA GLU A 81 -13.61 26.04 2.53
C GLU A 81 -14.50 25.71 1.33
N SER A 82 -13.87 25.47 0.17
CA SER A 82 -14.58 24.98 -1.01
C SER A 82 -13.69 24.11 -1.89
N GLU A 83 -14.27 23.07 -2.46
CA GLU A 83 -13.59 22.17 -3.40
C GLU A 83 -14.39 21.97 -4.68
N GLU A 84 -13.68 21.75 -5.78
CA GLU A 84 -14.25 21.59 -7.11
C GLU A 84 -13.67 20.39 -7.85
N ARG A 85 -14.55 19.65 -8.53
CA ARG A 85 -14.18 18.55 -9.42
C ARG A 85 -14.96 18.63 -10.73
N TRP A 86 -14.30 18.21 -11.80
CA TRP A 86 -14.87 18.14 -13.14
C TRP A 86 -15.20 16.69 -13.49
N VAL A 87 -16.36 16.50 -14.12
CA VAL A 87 -16.80 15.21 -14.67
C VAL A 87 -17.23 15.39 -16.12
N TYR A 88 -17.09 14.33 -16.92
CA TYR A 88 -17.58 14.30 -18.29
C TYR A 88 -18.87 13.48 -18.34
N VAL A 89 -19.93 14.09 -18.85
CA VAL A 89 -21.21 13.44 -19.13
C VAL A 89 -21.17 13.00 -20.60
N ASP A 90 -21.25 11.69 -20.86
CA ASP A 90 -21.35 11.14 -22.22
C ASP A 90 -22.79 10.67 -22.55
N GLU A 91 -23.03 10.20 -23.78
CA GLU A 91 -24.30 9.66 -24.26
C GLU A 91 -24.82 8.44 -23.46
N SER A 92 -23.97 7.81 -22.63
CA SER A 92 -24.37 6.79 -21.65
C SER A 92 -25.13 7.34 -20.42
N VAL A 93 -25.21 8.67 -20.24
CA VAL A 93 -25.78 9.30 -19.03
C VAL A 93 -27.04 10.13 -19.33
N ARG A 94 -27.73 9.89 -20.45
CA ARG A 94 -29.05 10.52 -20.71
C ARG A 94 -30.13 9.55 -21.14
N GLY A 95 -30.96 9.24 -20.16
CA GLY A 95 -32.36 8.85 -20.37
C GLY A 95 -32.63 7.47 -19.85
N VAL A 96 -33.39 7.40 -18.74
CA VAL A 96 -34.20 6.27 -18.28
C VAL A 96 -33.93 4.98 -19.08
N LEU A 97 -32.84 4.29 -18.75
CA LEU A 97 -32.66 2.92 -19.21
C LEU A 97 -33.64 2.07 -18.39
N PRO A 98 -34.33 1.09 -18.99
CA PRO A 98 -35.10 0.12 -18.22
C PRO A 98 -34.14 -0.51 -17.19
N ALA A 99 -34.66 -0.92 -16.02
CA ALA A 99 -33.86 -1.68 -15.07
C ALA A 99 -33.02 -2.70 -15.86
N TRP A 100 -31.70 -2.62 -15.69
CA TRP A 100 -30.77 -3.64 -16.15
C TRP A 100 -31.41 -4.97 -15.76
N SER A 101 -31.89 -5.70 -16.76
CA SER A 101 -32.45 -7.00 -16.51
C SER A 101 -31.23 -7.92 -16.45
N ASP A 102 -31.10 -8.56 -15.31
CA ASP A 102 -30.22 -9.69 -15.07
C ASP A 102 -31.22 -10.84 -14.90
N THR A 103 -31.57 -11.44 -16.04
CA THR A 103 -32.77 -12.27 -16.16
C THR A 103 -32.64 -13.59 -15.37
N ASP A 104 -31.43 -14.10 -15.22
CA ASP A 104 -31.11 -15.32 -14.48
C ASP A 104 -30.46 -15.06 -13.11
N GLY A 105 -30.00 -13.84 -12.84
CA GLY A 105 -29.47 -13.42 -11.56
C GLY A 105 -28.01 -13.83 -11.33
N ASP A 106 -27.24 -14.06 -12.39
CA ASP A 106 -25.83 -14.48 -12.30
C ASP A 106 -24.86 -13.30 -12.08
N GLY A 107 -25.35 -12.07 -12.28
CA GLY A 107 -24.61 -10.83 -12.11
C GLY A 107 -24.08 -10.22 -13.41
N LEU A 108 -24.29 -10.85 -14.57
CA LEU A 108 -24.24 -10.20 -15.87
C LEU A 108 -25.61 -9.60 -16.20
N THR A 109 -25.60 -8.45 -16.86
CA THR A 109 -26.82 -7.90 -17.44
C THR A 109 -27.14 -8.56 -18.78
N ASP A 110 -28.42 -8.64 -19.17
CA ASP A 110 -28.85 -9.17 -20.47
C ASP A 110 -28.08 -8.51 -21.67
N GLU A 111 -27.60 -7.28 -21.50
CA GLU A 111 -26.77 -6.57 -22.49
C GLU A 111 -25.31 -7.05 -22.49
N GLU A 112 -24.70 -7.25 -21.31
CA GLU A 112 -23.38 -7.87 -21.20
C GLU A 112 -23.41 -9.29 -21.78
N GLU A 113 -24.44 -10.06 -21.47
CA GLU A 113 -24.60 -11.41 -22.00
C GLU A 113 -24.74 -11.43 -23.52
N SER A 114 -25.51 -10.49 -24.08
CA SER A 114 -25.57 -10.31 -25.54
C SER A 114 -24.21 -9.93 -26.16
N LEU A 115 -23.31 -9.27 -25.42
CA LEU A 115 -21.97 -8.92 -25.89
C LEU A 115 -21.03 -10.13 -25.85
N TRP A 116 -21.11 -10.94 -24.78
CA TRP A 116 -20.31 -12.14 -24.58
C TRP A 116 -20.84 -13.36 -25.34
N GLY A 117 -22.10 -13.29 -25.81
CA GLY A 117 -22.75 -14.34 -26.58
C GLY A 117 -23.37 -15.45 -25.73
N THR A 118 -23.56 -15.20 -24.43
CA THR A 118 -24.19 -16.09 -23.46
C THR A 118 -25.72 -15.99 -23.54
N ASP A 119 -26.44 -16.88 -22.85
CA ASP A 119 -27.91 -16.90 -22.82
C ASP A 119 -28.43 -16.17 -21.57
N PRO A 120 -29.10 -14.99 -21.70
CA PRO A 120 -29.79 -14.30 -20.58
C PRO A 120 -30.78 -15.13 -19.78
N SER A 121 -31.12 -16.29 -20.34
CA SER A 121 -31.81 -17.39 -19.72
C SER A 121 -31.22 -18.03 -18.48
N CYS A 122 -29.89 -18.07 -18.46
CA CYS A 122 -29.13 -19.24 -18.08
C CYS A 122 -27.77 -18.84 -17.52
N ALA A 123 -27.71 -18.79 -16.19
CA ALA A 123 -26.55 -18.34 -15.44
C ALA A 123 -25.23 -19.09 -15.73
N ASP A 124 -25.30 -20.24 -16.40
CA ASP A 124 -24.17 -21.11 -16.78
C ASP A 124 -24.49 -21.61 -18.20
N THR A 125 -24.03 -20.90 -19.21
CA THR A 125 -24.46 -21.09 -20.60
C THR A 125 -23.95 -22.42 -21.18
N ASP A 126 -22.74 -22.84 -20.82
CA ASP A 126 -22.16 -24.08 -21.33
C ASP A 126 -22.39 -25.32 -20.44
N GLY A 127 -22.88 -25.08 -19.22
CA GLY A 127 -23.31 -26.09 -18.26
C GLY A 127 -22.16 -26.84 -17.60
N ASP A 128 -21.00 -26.23 -17.39
CA ASP A 128 -19.85 -26.83 -16.72
C ASP A 128 -19.90 -26.73 -15.18
N GLY A 129 -20.73 -25.83 -14.64
CA GLY A 129 -20.91 -25.62 -13.21
C GLY A 129 -20.32 -24.31 -12.68
N VAL A 130 -19.76 -23.44 -13.52
CA VAL A 130 -19.40 -22.04 -13.20
C VAL A 130 -20.40 -21.09 -13.86
N SER A 131 -20.66 -19.94 -13.22
CA SER A 131 -21.54 -18.94 -13.84
C SER A 131 -20.85 -18.14 -14.93
N ASP A 132 -21.58 -17.68 -15.94
CA ASP A 132 -21.03 -16.87 -17.03
C ASP A 132 -20.31 -15.62 -16.47
N ALA A 133 -20.91 -14.99 -15.44
CA ALA A 133 -20.31 -13.90 -14.69
C ALA A 133 -18.96 -14.24 -14.05
N ASP A 134 -18.86 -15.38 -13.36
CA ASP A 134 -17.66 -15.82 -12.66
C ASP A 134 -16.56 -16.22 -13.65
N GLU A 135 -16.92 -16.88 -14.74
CA GLU A 135 -16.00 -17.21 -15.83
C GLU A 135 -15.35 -15.97 -16.42
N ILE A 136 -16.13 -14.94 -16.72
CA ILE A 136 -15.64 -13.68 -17.31
C ILE A 136 -14.82 -12.87 -16.30
N ARG A 137 -15.31 -12.73 -15.06
CA ARG A 137 -14.76 -11.76 -14.10
C ARG A 137 -13.70 -12.33 -13.16
N LYS A 138 -13.77 -13.61 -12.82
CA LYS A 138 -12.87 -14.25 -11.85
C LYS A 138 -11.90 -15.22 -12.49
N LEU A 139 -12.37 -16.12 -13.36
CA LEU A 139 -11.52 -17.15 -13.96
C LEU A 139 -10.78 -16.63 -15.19
N GLY A 140 -11.44 -15.80 -16.00
CA GLY A 140 -10.98 -15.46 -17.36
C GLY A 140 -11.11 -16.62 -18.34
N SER A 141 -12.00 -17.58 -18.07
CA SER A 141 -12.40 -18.66 -18.97
C SER A 141 -13.46 -18.20 -19.97
N SER A 142 -13.85 -19.09 -20.89
CA SER A 142 -14.84 -18.80 -21.91
C SER A 142 -16.20 -19.37 -21.51
N PRO A 143 -17.25 -18.55 -21.31
CA PRO A 143 -18.58 -18.99 -20.86
C PRO A 143 -19.41 -19.77 -21.90
N LEU A 144 -18.75 -20.21 -22.96
CA LEU A 144 -19.32 -20.93 -24.10
C LEU A 144 -18.60 -22.27 -24.33
N SER A 145 -17.66 -22.64 -23.46
CA SER A 145 -16.79 -23.80 -23.61
C SER A 145 -16.41 -24.38 -22.26
N ARG A 146 -17.02 -25.52 -21.91
CA ARG A 146 -16.82 -26.25 -20.63
C ARG A 146 -15.38 -26.62 -20.26
N ASP A 147 -14.44 -26.42 -21.17
CA ASP A 147 -13.01 -26.71 -21.10
C ASP A 147 -12.37 -25.70 -22.07
N THR A 148 -11.93 -24.56 -21.53
CA THR A 148 -11.51 -23.41 -22.33
C THR A 148 -10.18 -23.68 -23.04
N ASP A 149 -9.26 -24.41 -22.41
CA ASP A 149 -7.93 -24.67 -22.94
C ASP A 149 -7.79 -26.01 -23.67
N GLY A 150 -8.78 -26.89 -23.54
CA GLY A 150 -8.90 -28.17 -24.21
C GLY A 150 -7.97 -29.26 -23.65
N ASP A 151 -7.53 -29.13 -22.40
CA ASP A 151 -6.62 -30.10 -21.77
C ASP A 151 -7.33 -31.36 -21.25
N GLY A 152 -8.66 -31.34 -21.20
CA GLY A 152 -9.53 -32.42 -20.76
C GLY A 152 -10.02 -32.33 -19.31
N VAL A 153 -9.68 -31.26 -18.59
CA VAL A 153 -10.26 -30.87 -17.30
C VAL A 153 -11.28 -29.75 -17.55
N PRO A 154 -12.52 -29.85 -17.05
CA PRO A 154 -13.47 -28.75 -17.17
C PRO A 154 -13.04 -27.51 -16.39
N ASP A 155 -13.44 -26.31 -16.83
CA ASP A 155 -13.01 -25.05 -16.21
C ASP A 155 -13.40 -24.98 -14.72
N ALA A 156 -14.54 -25.56 -14.33
CA ALA A 156 -14.98 -25.70 -12.94
C ALA A 156 -14.08 -26.59 -12.04
N GLU A 157 -13.33 -27.53 -12.62
CA GLU A 157 -12.55 -28.55 -11.90
C GLU A 157 -11.03 -28.32 -11.99
N GLU A 158 -10.61 -27.23 -12.62
CA GLU A 158 -9.22 -26.80 -12.61
C GLU A 158 -8.80 -26.33 -11.20
N ASP A 159 -7.50 -26.35 -10.95
CA ASP A 159 -6.82 -25.84 -9.73
C ASP A 159 -5.76 -24.87 -10.25
N ARG A 160 -6.20 -23.65 -10.56
CA ARG A 160 -5.44 -22.74 -11.44
C ARG A 160 -4.29 -22.04 -10.73
N ASP A 161 -4.41 -21.80 -9.43
CA ASP A 161 -3.33 -21.25 -8.61
C ASP A 161 -2.52 -22.32 -7.87
N GLY A 162 -2.99 -23.57 -7.86
CA GLY A 162 -2.24 -24.72 -7.38
C GLY A 162 -2.25 -24.88 -5.85
N ASP A 163 -3.25 -24.33 -5.17
CA ASP A 163 -3.40 -24.37 -3.72
C ASP A 163 -4.03 -25.69 -3.22
N GLY A 164 -4.61 -26.47 -4.14
CA GLY A 164 -5.25 -27.76 -3.89
C GLY A 164 -6.78 -27.72 -3.77
N LEU A 165 -7.42 -26.58 -4.03
CA LEU A 165 -8.85 -26.42 -4.23
C LEU A 165 -9.16 -26.35 -5.74
N SER A 166 -10.34 -26.85 -6.14
CA SER A 166 -10.81 -26.61 -7.51
C SER A 166 -11.47 -25.23 -7.61
N ASP A 167 -11.47 -24.59 -8.79
CA ASP A 167 -12.09 -23.27 -8.99
C ASP A 167 -13.55 -23.24 -8.50
N ARG A 168 -14.33 -24.30 -8.72
CA ARG A 168 -15.69 -24.40 -8.20
C ARG A 168 -15.75 -24.41 -6.66
N ASP A 169 -14.84 -25.13 -6.02
CA ASP A 169 -14.79 -25.22 -4.56
C ASP A 169 -14.40 -23.87 -3.96
N GLU A 170 -13.52 -23.13 -4.61
CA GLU A 170 -13.14 -21.77 -4.22
C GLU A 170 -14.30 -20.79 -4.37
N LEU A 171 -14.95 -20.76 -5.54
CA LEU A 171 -16.14 -19.94 -5.78
C LEU A 171 -17.26 -20.22 -4.77
N ALA A 172 -17.46 -21.49 -4.40
CA ALA A 172 -18.46 -21.90 -3.40
C ALA A 172 -18.11 -21.43 -1.97
N ARG A 173 -16.83 -21.18 -1.70
CA ARG A 173 -16.31 -20.71 -0.40
C ARG A 173 -16.12 -19.20 -0.35
N GLY A 174 -16.08 -18.55 -1.51
CA GLY A 174 -15.83 -17.11 -1.63
C GLY A 174 -14.35 -16.75 -1.71
N THR A 175 -13.45 -17.75 -1.77
CA THR A 175 -12.03 -17.57 -2.08
C THR A 175 -11.85 -17.31 -3.58
N HIS A 176 -10.66 -16.90 -3.99
CA HIS A 176 -10.42 -16.43 -5.35
C HIS A 176 -9.64 -17.45 -6.20
N PRO A 177 -10.21 -17.99 -7.31
CA PRO A 177 -9.61 -19.05 -8.13
C PRO A 177 -8.32 -18.74 -8.91
N ARG A 178 -7.66 -17.64 -8.59
CA ARG A 178 -6.42 -17.18 -9.25
C ARG A 178 -5.39 -16.71 -8.22
N TYR A 179 -5.73 -16.79 -6.94
CA TYR A 179 -4.90 -16.34 -5.84
C TYR A 179 -4.97 -17.42 -4.77
N ALA A 180 -3.90 -18.20 -4.66
CA ALA A 180 -3.79 -19.31 -3.73
C ALA A 180 -3.97 -18.92 -2.25
N ASP A 181 -3.95 -17.63 -1.93
CA ASP A 181 -4.00 -17.03 -0.60
C ASP A 181 -4.90 -15.79 -0.72
N SER A 182 -6.17 -15.95 -0.34
CA SER A 182 -7.25 -15.00 -0.63
C SER A 182 -7.26 -13.79 0.30
N ASP A 183 -6.83 -13.96 1.56
CA ASP A 183 -6.73 -12.86 2.53
C ASP A 183 -5.31 -12.30 2.68
N VAL A 184 -4.33 -12.91 2.01
CA VAL A 184 -2.96 -12.42 1.85
C VAL A 184 -2.17 -12.46 3.17
N ASP A 185 -2.39 -13.51 3.95
CA ASP A 185 -1.71 -13.74 5.21
C ASP A 185 -0.47 -14.67 5.08
N GLY A 186 -0.23 -15.20 3.88
CA GLY A 186 0.87 -16.10 3.59
C GLY A 186 0.57 -17.59 3.83
N LEU A 187 -0.69 -17.96 4.10
CA LEU A 187 -1.16 -19.32 4.21
C LEU A 187 -2.18 -19.64 3.10
N ASP A 188 -1.83 -20.56 2.20
CA ASP A 188 -2.71 -20.87 1.07
C ASP A 188 -4.11 -21.39 1.52
N ASP A 189 -5.19 -20.97 0.85
CA ASP A 189 -6.59 -21.27 1.21
C ASP A 189 -6.84 -22.79 1.35
N GLY A 190 -6.27 -23.57 0.43
CA GLY A 190 -6.33 -25.03 0.48
C GLY A 190 -5.69 -25.62 1.74
N LYS A 191 -4.59 -25.04 2.25
CA LYS A 191 -3.95 -25.48 3.50
C LYS A 191 -4.76 -25.05 4.72
N GLU A 192 -5.26 -23.83 4.71
CA GLU A 192 -6.14 -23.32 5.76
C GLU A 192 -7.31 -24.26 6.00
N ILE A 193 -8.01 -24.64 4.93
CA ILE A 193 -9.17 -25.53 5.04
C ILE A 193 -8.76 -26.96 5.40
N SER A 194 -7.74 -27.51 4.75
CA SER A 194 -7.46 -28.96 4.80
C SER A 194 -6.54 -29.39 5.94
N LEU A 195 -5.69 -28.49 6.46
CA LEU A 195 -4.65 -28.80 7.43
C LEU A 195 -4.87 -28.07 8.76
N TYR A 196 -5.14 -26.76 8.72
CA TYR A 196 -5.12 -25.91 9.91
C TYR A 196 -6.50 -25.66 10.51
N GLY A 197 -7.54 -25.62 9.66
CA GLY A 197 -8.92 -25.33 10.06
C GLY A 197 -9.18 -23.84 10.29
N THR A 198 -8.34 -22.97 9.76
CA THR A 198 -8.48 -21.50 9.74
C THR A 198 -9.48 -21.05 8.66
N ASN A 199 -9.79 -19.76 8.65
CA ASN A 199 -10.73 -19.15 7.72
C ASN A 199 -10.00 -18.41 6.60
N PRO A 200 -10.06 -18.88 5.34
CA PRO A 200 -9.27 -18.32 4.22
C PRO A 200 -9.74 -16.96 3.69
N LEU A 201 -10.54 -16.26 4.47
CA LEU A 201 -11.07 -14.93 4.17
C LEU A 201 -10.82 -13.97 5.33
N GLU A 202 -10.06 -14.40 6.35
CA GLU A 202 -9.75 -13.67 7.56
C GLU A 202 -8.28 -13.90 7.92
N GLU A 203 -7.44 -12.88 7.72
CA GLU A 203 -5.99 -12.95 8.00
C GLU A 203 -5.61 -13.42 9.43
N ASP A 204 -6.56 -13.43 10.37
CA ASP A 204 -6.40 -13.72 11.80
C ASP A 204 -7.69 -14.40 12.28
N SER A 205 -7.66 -15.74 12.33
CA SER A 205 -8.84 -16.59 12.56
C SER A 205 -9.35 -16.55 14.01
N ASP A 206 -8.47 -16.29 14.98
CA ASP A 206 -8.83 -16.27 16.39
C ASP A 206 -9.00 -14.86 16.97
N GLY A 207 -8.57 -13.84 16.22
CA GLY A 207 -8.78 -12.43 16.48
C GLY A 207 -7.83 -11.85 17.53
N ASP A 208 -6.65 -12.42 17.72
CA ASP A 208 -5.66 -11.94 18.70
C ASP A 208 -4.71 -10.85 18.16
N GLY A 209 -4.76 -10.62 16.84
CA GLY A 209 -3.97 -9.66 16.10
C GLY A 209 -2.72 -10.24 15.44
N PHE A 210 -2.43 -11.53 15.59
CA PHE A 210 -1.36 -12.26 14.91
C PHE A 210 -1.95 -13.05 13.75
N ALA A 211 -1.40 -12.86 12.55
CA ALA A 211 -1.97 -13.48 11.38
C ALA A 211 -1.62 -14.98 11.28
N ASP A 212 -2.56 -15.80 10.81
CA ASP A 212 -2.48 -17.27 10.89
C ASP A 212 -1.20 -17.82 10.23
N GLY A 213 -0.86 -17.31 9.04
CA GLY A 213 0.36 -17.67 8.33
C GLY A 213 1.64 -17.30 9.08
N GLU A 214 1.65 -16.18 9.82
CA GLU A 214 2.79 -15.79 10.66
C GLU A 214 2.88 -16.64 11.92
N GLU A 215 1.76 -16.94 12.56
CA GLU A 215 1.69 -17.80 13.73
C GLU A 215 2.37 -19.15 13.50
N LEU A 216 2.11 -19.77 12.36
CA LEU A 216 2.77 -21.01 11.97
C LEU A 216 4.29 -20.86 11.80
N ASN A 217 4.77 -19.70 11.33
CA ASN A 217 6.20 -19.40 11.21
C ASN A 217 6.87 -19.22 12.58
N TYR A 218 6.14 -18.72 13.57
CA TYR A 218 6.64 -18.53 14.94
C TYR A 218 6.31 -19.67 15.90
N GLY A 219 5.47 -20.62 15.46
CA GLY A 219 5.14 -21.85 16.18
C GLY A 219 3.98 -21.71 17.18
N THR A 220 3.10 -20.73 16.99
CA THR A 220 1.82 -20.59 17.69
C THR A 220 0.70 -21.30 16.92
N ASP A 221 -0.47 -21.44 17.55
CA ASP A 221 -1.66 -22.12 17.02
C ASP A 221 -2.69 -21.08 16.57
N PRO A 222 -2.99 -20.97 15.27
CA PRO A 222 -3.84 -19.91 14.71
C PRO A 222 -5.33 -19.99 15.09
N LEU A 223 -5.69 -20.95 15.94
CA LEU A 223 -7.02 -21.10 16.49
C LEU A 223 -7.04 -20.86 18.01
N SER A 224 -5.97 -20.27 18.57
CA SER A 224 -5.74 -20.13 19.99
C SER A 224 -5.05 -18.81 20.36
N VAL A 225 -5.87 -17.83 20.75
CA VAL A 225 -5.48 -16.47 21.21
C VAL A 225 -4.28 -16.40 22.15
N ASP A 226 -4.00 -17.47 22.90
CA ASP A 226 -2.85 -17.60 23.80
C ASP A 226 -2.36 -19.06 23.75
N SER A 227 -1.44 -19.35 22.84
CA SER A 227 -0.98 -20.71 22.53
C SER A 227 -0.25 -21.40 23.68
N ASP A 228 0.48 -20.64 24.50
CA ASP A 228 1.30 -21.19 25.58
C ASP A 228 0.63 -21.11 26.97
N GLY A 229 -0.48 -20.36 27.06
CA GLY A 229 -1.33 -20.24 28.24
C GLY A 229 -0.72 -19.38 29.34
N ASP A 230 0.19 -18.47 29.03
CA ASP A 230 0.83 -17.59 30.00
C ASP A 230 -0.01 -16.35 30.38
N GLY A 231 -1.09 -16.10 29.64
CA GLY A 231 -2.03 -15.01 29.83
C GLY A 231 -1.73 -13.75 29.01
N LEU A 232 -0.76 -13.78 28.12
CA LEU A 232 -0.53 -12.82 27.05
C LEU A 232 -1.03 -13.40 25.73
N ALA A 233 -1.68 -12.59 24.89
CA ALA A 233 -2.09 -13.06 23.57
C ALA A 233 -0.88 -13.20 22.64
N ASP A 234 -0.89 -14.16 21.70
CA ASP A 234 0.22 -14.41 20.79
C ASP A 234 0.55 -13.15 19.97
N GLY A 235 -0.45 -12.38 19.54
CA GLY A 235 -0.30 -11.07 18.90
C GLY A 235 0.36 -9.98 19.74
N GLU A 236 0.33 -10.08 21.07
CA GLU A 236 1.01 -9.15 22.00
C GLU A 236 2.41 -9.63 22.43
N GLU A 237 2.75 -10.88 22.15
CA GLU A 237 4.05 -11.45 22.45
C GLU A 237 5.17 -10.89 21.58
N ARG A 238 6.43 -10.99 22.05
CA ARG A 238 7.60 -10.37 21.43
C ARG A 238 8.47 -11.36 20.67
N TYR A 239 8.38 -11.33 19.35
CA TYR A 239 9.14 -12.20 18.44
C TYR A 239 10.38 -11.50 17.89
N THR A 240 11.41 -12.29 17.57
CA THR A 240 12.60 -11.79 16.88
C THR A 240 12.43 -11.97 15.38
N ILE A 241 12.46 -10.86 14.65
CA ILE A 241 12.28 -10.83 13.21
C ILE A 241 13.59 -10.45 12.52
N ASP A 242 13.78 -10.95 11.30
CA ASP A 242 14.85 -10.58 10.39
C ASP A 242 14.21 -10.03 9.10
N VAL A 243 14.29 -8.72 8.88
CA VAL A 243 13.72 -8.05 7.70
C VAL A 243 14.84 -7.66 6.75
N GLU A 244 14.76 -8.12 5.50
CA GLU A 244 15.62 -7.68 4.41
C GLU A 244 14.85 -6.77 3.45
N VAL A 245 15.59 -5.93 2.72
CA VAL A 245 15.03 -5.16 1.60
C VAL A 245 14.56 -6.11 0.49
N PRO A 246 13.41 -5.85 -0.18
CA PRO A 246 12.99 -6.60 -1.36
C PRO A 246 14.07 -6.66 -2.44
N GLU A 247 14.21 -7.79 -3.14
CA GLU A 247 15.29 -7.99 -4.12
C GLU A 247 15.31 -6.90 -5.22
N ALA A 248 14.13 -6.44 -5.66
CA ALA A 248 13.98 -5.37 -6.65
C ALA A 248 14.48 -3.99 -6.16
N GLU A 249 14.58 -3.80 -4.84
CA GLU A 249 15.02 -2.58 -4.19
C GLU A 249 16.48 -2.64 -3.72
N LYS A 250 17.16 -3.78 -3.84
CA LYS A 250 18.56 -3.91 -3.44
C LYS A 250 19.48 -3.15 -4.41
N ASP A 251 20.31 -2.29 -3.84
CA ASP A 251 21.45 -1.70 -4.52
C ASP A 251 22.57 -2.75 -4.65
N ALA A 252 23.16 -2.83 -5.84
CA ALA A 252 24.16 -3.84 -6.18
C ALA A 252 25.45 -3.76 -5.33
N ALA A 253 25.79 -2.58 -4.81
CA ALA A 253 26.99 -2.37 -4.02
C ALA A 253 26.76 -2.67 -2.53
N ALA A 254 25.61 -2.29 -1.97
CA ALA A 254 25.24 -2.61 -0.60
C ALA A 254 23.73 -2.49 -0.33
N TRP A 255 23.21 -3.36 0.53
CA TRP A 255 21.82 -3.32 0.98
C TRP A 255 21.71 -3.67 2.47
N PRO A 256 20.73 -3.09 3.18
CA PRO A 256 20.53 -3.35 4.59
C PRO A 256 19.64 -4.56 4.89
N SER A 257 19.68 -4.91 6.18
CA SER A 257 18.73 -5.77 6.89
C SER A 257 18.58 -5.22 8.31
N VAL A 258 17.48 -5.57 8.98
CA VAL A 258 17.28 -5.31 10.41
C VAL A 258 16.86 -6.56 11.13
N ARG A 259 17.47 -6.78 12.30
CA ARG A 259 17.04 -7.75 13.29
C ARG A 259 16.51 -7.02 14.51
N MET A 260 15.28 -7.28 14.92
CA MET A 260 14.70 -6.64 16.10
C MET A 260 13.65 -7.51 16.78
N LYS A 261 13.24 -7.09 17.98
CA LYS A 261 12.07 -7.65 18.66
C LYS A 261 10.86 -6.74 18.49
N VAL A 262 9.73 -7.31 18.09
CA VAL A 262 8.46 -6.59 17.88
C VAL A 262 7.29 -7.45 18.34
N ALA A 263 6.13 -6.84 18.61
CA ALA A 263 4.91 -7.57 18.91
C ALA A 263 4.44 -8.38 17.69
N GLY A 264 3.81 -9.55 17.88
CA GLY A 264 3.26 -10.40 16.81
C GLY A 264 2.42 -9.60 15.80
N LYS A 265 1.47 -8.82 16.32
CA LYS A 265 0.59 -7.93 15.55
C LYS A 265 1.26 -6.83 14.72
N ASP A 266 2.54 -6.61 14.97
CA ASP A 266 3.33 -5.53 14.38
C ASP A 266 4.45 -6.05 13.47
N ILE A 267 4.60 -7.38 13.33
CA ILE A 267 5.66 -8.03 12.54
C ILE A 267 5.67 -7.55 11.07
N ARG A 268 4.50 -7.55 10.41
CA ARG A 268 4.36 -7.10 9.01
C ARG A 268 4.56 -5.60 8.80
N ARG A 269 4.63 -4.82 9.89
CA ARG A 269 4.71 -3.35 9.86
C ARG A 269 6.14 -2.83 9.96
N VAL A 270 7.12 -3.71 10.14
CA VAL A 270 8.54 -3.37 10.04
C VAL A 270 9.00 -3.51 8.60
N SER A 271 9.52 -2.44 8.02
CA SER A 271 9.94 -2.45 6.61
C SER A 271 11.17 -1.60 6.36
N ILE A 272 11.85 -1.86 5.25
CA ILE A 272 12.99 -1.09 4.77
C ILE A 272 12.72 -0.71 3.32
N ALA A 273 12.78 0.59 3.01
CA ALA A 273 12.54 1.10 1.67
C ALA A 273 13.81 1.75 1.10
N ASN A 274 14.10 1.47 -0.17
CA ASN A 274 15.14 2.19 -0.89
C ASN A 274 14.68 3.62 -1.18
N VAL A 275 15.42 4.62 -0.71
CA VAL A 275 15.05 6.04 -0.87
C VAL A 275 15.34 6.55 -2.29
N GLY A 276 16.01 5.73 -3.11
CA GLY A 276 16.28 5.96 -4.52
C GLY A 276 17.42 6.95 -4.77
N PRO A 277 17.96 6.98 -6.00
CA PRO A 277 19.05 7.88 -6.37
C PRO A 277 18.61 9.35 -6.51
N GLY A 278 17.30 9.61 -6.54
CA GLY A 278 16.71 10.94 -6.68
C GLY A 278 16.67 11.78 -5.41
N ASN A 279 17.15 11.26 -4.28
CA ASN A 279 17.20 12.01 -3.03
C ASN A 279 18.15 13.23 -3.19
N PRO A 280 17.66 14.47 -2.99
CA PRO A 280 18.48 15.66 -3.24
C PRO A 280 19.59 15.86 -2.20
N TYR A 281 19.55 15.14 -1.07
CA TYR A 281 20.48 15.28 0.04
C TYR A 281 21.45 14.10 0.19
N LEU A 282 21.00 12.89 -0.14
CA LEU A 282 21.79 11.65 -0.05
C LEU A 282 21.82 10.96 -1.42
N ASN A 283 22.81 11.31 -2.24
CA ASN A 283 22.99 10.78 -3.60
C ASN A 283 24.46 10.45 -3.87
N GLU A 284 24.78 10.10 -5.12
CA GLU A 284 26.14 9.73 -5.56
C GLU A 284 27.20 10.83 -5.33
N GLU A 285 26.80 12.10 -5.15
CA GLU A 285 27.71 13.19 -4.83
C GLU A 285 28.06 13.25 -3.32
N THR A 286 27.39 12.46 -2.49
CA THR A 286 27.68 12.35 -1.05
C THR A 286 29.13 11.90 -0.86
N PRO A 287 29.93 12.59 -0.03
CA PRO A 287 31.30 12.16 0.26
C PRO A 287 31.35 10.71 0.74
N GLY A 288 32.16 9.88 0.07
CA GLY A 288 32.28 8.46 0.40
C GLY A 288 31.08 7.61 0.00
N TYR A 289 30.23 8.04 -0.92
CA TYR A 289 29.10 7.24 -1.40
C TYR A 289 29.53 5.83 -1.83
N ILE A 290 28.86 4.80 -1.30
CA ILE A 290 29.02 3.40 -1.70
C ILE A 290 27.76 2.90 -2.40
N ALA A 291 26.59 3.13 -1.80
CA ALA A 291 25.31 2.58 -2.22
C ALA A 291 24.15 3.50 -1.81
N ALA A 292 22.95 3.20 -2.32
CA ALA A 292 21.73 3.90 -2.00
C ALA A 292 21.45 4.04 -0.48
N PRO A 293 20.85 5.17 -0.05
CA PRO A 293 20.27 5.30 1.28
C PRO A 293 18.96 4.50 1.41
N TYR A 294 18.68 4.03 2.62
CA TYR A 294 17.48 3.26 2.94
C TYR A 294 16.78 3.82 4.17
N GLU A 295 15.46 3.93 4.09
CA GLU A 295 14.60 4.34 5.21
C GLU A 295 14.07 3.09 5.92
N PHE A 296 14.13 3.09 7.24
CA PHE A 296 13.64 1.98 8.06
C PHE A 296 12.37 2.44 8.78
N TYR A 297 11.36 1.57 8.82
CA TYR A 297 10.08 1.86 9.44
C TYR A 297 9.78 0.83 10.53
N ALA A 298 9.28 1.32 11.66
CA ALA A 298 8.77 0.52 12.76
C ALA A 298 7.42 1.10 13.20
N PRO A 299 6.46 0.25 13.59
CA PRO A 299 5.13 0.68 14.01
C PRO A 299 5.13 1.37 15.38
N GLU A 300 6.13 1.08 16.21
CA GLU A 300 6.27 1.59 17.57
C GLU A 300 7.72 1.96 17.90
N SER A 301 7.91 2.70 19.00
CA SER A 301 9.23 2.90 19.59
C SER A 301 9.77 1.59 20.14
N PHE A 302 11.04 1.29 19.87
CA PHE A 302 11.71 0.08 20.33
C PHE A 302 12.94 0.42 21.17
N GLU A 303 13.34 -0.49 22.06
CA GLU A 303 14.53 -0.31 22.89
C GLU A 303 15.82 -0.39 22.08
N GLU A 304 15.90 -1.39 21.19
CA GLU A 304 17.07 -1.67 20.37
C GLU A 304 16.72 -2.50 19.13
N ALA A 305 17.40 -2.20 18.01
CA ALA A 305 17.42 -3.01 16.80
C ALA A 305 18.86 -3.15 16.31
N GLU A 306 19.23 -4.30 15.73
CA GLU A 306 20.51 -4.49 15.05
C GLU A 306 20.29 -4.30 13.55
N ILE A 307 20.83 -3.21 13.00
CA ILE A 307 20.88 -3.01 11.55
C ILE A 307 22.19 -3.57 11.00
N ALA A 308 22.14 -4.13 9.81
CA ALA A 308 23.32 -4.65 9.12
C ALA A 308 23.29 -4.27 7.64
N PHE A 309 24.35 -3.62 7.16
CA PHE A 309 24.57 -3.37 5.74
C PHE A 309 25.49 -4.44 5.18
N ARG A 310 24.97 -5.24 4.25
CA ARG A 310 25.76 -6.13 3.42
C ARG A 310 26.36 -5.34 2.27
N PHE A 311 27.61 -5.63 1.91
CA PHE A 311 28.30 -4.97 0.80
C PHE A 311 29.05 -5.98 -0.09
N ASP A 312 29.31 -5.60 -1.33
CA ASP A 312 30.13 -6.39 -2.24
C ASP A 312 31.57 -6.51 -1.71
N ARG A 313 31.99 -7.74 -1.39
CA ARG A 313 33.35 -8.03 -0.90
C ARG A 313 34.46 -7.68 -1.90
N ALA A 314 34.15 -7.49 -3.19
CA ALA A 314 35.11 -6.99 -4.16
C ALA A 314 35.64 -5.59 -3.79
N LEU A 315 34.86 -4.80 -3.03
CA LEU A 315 35.25 -3.48 -2.53
C LEU A 315 36.42 -3.55 -1.54
N LEU A 316 36.63 -4.67 -0.84
CA LEU A 316 37.75 -4.88 0.08
C LEU A 316 39.12 -4.84 -0.62
N ASN A 317 39.16 -4.95 -1.96
CA ASN A 317 40.40 -4.81 -2.72
C ASN A 317 40.93 -3.37 -2.77
N ARG A 318 40.08 -2.38 -2.45
CA ARG A 318 40.47 -0.97 -2.35
C ARG A 318 41.17 -0.72 -1.03
N SER A 319 42.41 -0.21 -1.08
CA SER A 319 43.24 0.07 0.11
C SER A 319 42.67 1.16 1.04
N ASP A 320 41.76 1.97 0.50
CA ASP A 320 41.08 3.08 1.16
C ASP A 320 39.64 2.75 1.55
N PHE A 321 39.17 1.52 1.35
CA PHE A 321 37.82 1.13 1.70
C PHE A 321 37.68 0.90 3.21
N ASP A 322 36.81 1.71 3.82
CA ASP A 322 36.53 1.70 5.25
C ASP A 322 35.02 1.93 5.43
N PRO A 323 34.19 0.89 5.24
CA PRO A 323 32.74 1.04 5.19
C PRO A 323 32.19 1.32 6.59
N ALA A 324 31.34 2.34 6.68
CA ALA A 324 30.68 2.71 7.91
C ALA A 324 29.24 3.16 7.65
N ILE A 325 28.35 2.80 8.57
CA ILE A 325 26.95 3.21 8.55
C ILE A 325 26.85 4.64 9.10
N TYR A 326 26.17 5.48 8.33
CA TYR A 326 25.77 6.83 8.71
C TYR A 326 24.25 6.94 8.71
N HIS A 327 23.72 7.90 9.44
CA HIS A 327 22.32 8.27 9.38
C HIS A 327 22.16 9.78 9.24
N PHE A 328 21.07 10.19 8.62
CA PHE A 328 20.70 11.59 8.64
C PHE A 328 20.03 11.92 9.99
N ASN A 329 20.64 12.83 10.74
CA ASN A 329 20.06 13.36 11.97
C ASN A 329 19.21 14.58 11.60
N THR A 330 17.88 14.45 11.70
CA THR A 330 16.94 15.51 11.35
C THR A 330 16.94 16.68 12.35
N GLU A 331 17.40 16.47 13.58
CA GLU A 331 17.51 17.52 14.60
C GLU A 331 18.72 18.43 14.34
N THR A 332 19.87 17.83 14.01
CA THR A 332 21.10 18.58 13.74
C THR A 332 21.25 18.96 12.27
N ALA A 333 20.44 18.36 11.39
CA ALA A 333 20.57 18.42 9.93
C ALA A 333 21.96 17.96 9.44
N LEU A 334 22.58 17.02 10.16
CA LEU A 334 23.90 16.49 9.84
C LEU A 334 23.84 15.00 9.54
N LEU A 335 24.73 14.59 8.63
CA LEU A 335 25.04 13.20 8.41
C LEU A 335 26.02 12.72 9.49
N GLU A 336 25.52 11.87 10.38
CA GLU A 336 26.22 11.42 11.58
C GLU A 336 26.57 9.94 11.48
N LYS A 337 27.77 9.58 11.97
CA LYS A 337 28.22 8.18 11.97
C LYS A 337 27.47 7.45 13.07
N VAL A 338 26.89 6.29 12.77
CA VAL A 338 26.27 5.44 13.80
C VAL A 338 27.37 4.93 14.76
N PRO A 339 27.23 5.14 16.08
CA PRO A 339 28.24 4.73 17.05
C PRO A 339 28.33 3.20 17.18
N ASP A 340 29.44 2.71 17.73
CA ASP A 340 29.64 1.31 18.14
C ASP A 340 29.33 0.26 17.07
N GLN A 341 29.55 0.60 15.80
CA GLN A 341 29.39 -0.32 14.67
C GLN A 341 30.57 -1.31 14.55
N THR A 342 30.29 -2.50 14.03
CA THR A 342 31.23 -3.61 13.88
C THR A 342 31.34 -4.01 12.41
N LEU A 343 32.56 -3.97 11.86
CA LEU A 343 32.87 -4.48 10.52
C LEU A 343 33.22 -5.98 10.59
N LEU A 344 32.50 -6.78 9.81
CA LEU A 344 32.71 -8.22 9.60
C LEU A 344 33.14 -8.44 8.14
N PRO A 345 34.45 -8.34 7.82
CA PRO A 345 34.93 -8.30 6.44
C PRO A 345 34.76 -9.62 5.70
N GLU A 346 34.91 -10.75 6.39
CA GLU A 346 34.73 -12.09 5.79
C GLU A 346 33.30 -12.34 5.33
N GLU A 347 32.34 -11.76 6.05
CA GLU A 347 30.90 -11.84 5.77
C GLU A 347 30.43 -10.73 4.82
N GLY A 348 31.24 -9.68 4.62
CA GLY A 348 30.85 -8.49 3.86
C GLY A 348 29.75 -7.69 4.55
N LEU A 349 29.84 -7.53 5.87
CA LEU A 349 28.82 -6.86 6.69
C LEU A 349 29.39 -5.74 7.55
N VAL A 350 28.64 -4.66 7.71
CA VAL A 350 28.79 -3.69 8.80
C VAL A 350 27.52 -3.74 9.64
N LYS A 351 27.65 -3.92 10.95
CA LYS A 351 26.53 -4.02 11.89
C LYS A 351 26.53 -2.88 12.89
N ALA A 352 25.37 -2.41 13.31
CA ALA A 352 25.24 -1.45 14.39
C ALA A 352 23.95 -1.66 15.19
N ARG A 353 23.96 -1.30 16.47
CA ARG A 353 22.75 -1.22 17.29
C ARG A 353 22.19 0.19 17.25
N VAL A 354 20.88 0.31 17.01
CA VAL A 354 20.15 1.57 16.94
C VAL A 354 18.95 1.54 17.88
N ARG A 355 18.49 2.73 18.30
CA ARG A 355 17.35 2.89 19.23
C ARG A 355 16.20 3.71 18.62
N HIS A 356 16.35 4.03 17.34
CA HIS A 356 15.36 4.70 16.53
C HIS A 356 15.64 4.26 15.09
N PHE A 357 14.66 4.43 14.22
CA PHE A 357 14.89 4.35 12.78
C PHE A 357 15.02 5.76 12.18
N SER A 358 15.65 5.80 11.02
CA SER A 358 15.91 6.98 10.19
C SER A 358 16.34 6.50 8.81
N THR A 359 16.72 7.43 7.94
CA THR A 359 17.49 7.12 6.74
C THR A 359 18.91 6.72 7.12
N TYR A 360 19.31 5.49 6.80
CA TYR A 360 20.69 5.00 6.94
C TYR A 360 21.36 4.83 5.57
N ILE A 361 22.67 5.03 5.53
CA ILE A 361 23.48 4.89 4.32
C ILE A 361 24.85 4.31 4.67
N LEU A 362 25.38 3.43 3.82
CA LEU A 362 26.75 2.93 3.93
C LEU A 362 27.69 3.84 3.14
N LEU A 363 28.73 4.35 3.81
CA LEU A 363 29.72 5.24 3.21
C LEU A 363 31.15 4.79 3.51
N ASN A 364 32.09 5.20 2.66
CA ASN A 364 33.51 5.06 2.90
C ASN A 364 33.99 6.17 3.85
N GLU A 365 34.20 5.80 5.12
CA GLU A 365 34.57 6.72 6.21
C GLU A 365 35.84 7.52 5.89
N ARG A 366 36.83 6.92 5.22
CA ARG A 366 38.06 7.63 4.87
C ARG A 366 37.83 8.81 3.94
N GLU A 367 36.88 8.68 3.02
CA GLU A 367 36.50 9.74 2.08
C GLU A 367 35.67 10.81 2.78
N VAL A 368 34.72 10.42 3.62
CA VAL A 368 33.93 11.34 4.47
C VAL A 368 34.85 12.21 5.32
N GLU A 369 35.81 11.59 6.02
CA GLU A 369 36.76 12.28 6.89
C GLU A 369 37.74 13.16 6.11
N ALA A 370 38.16 12.72 4.91
CA ALA A 370 38.98 13.55 4.03
C ALA A 370 38.23 14.80 3.54
N TRP A 371 36.94 14.68 3.25
CA TRP A 371 36.08 15.80 2.90
C TRP A 371 35.87 16.75 4.09
N ARG A 372 35.50 16.24 5.27
CA ARG A 372 35.33 17.06 6.49
C ARG A 372 36.57 17.90 6.81
N ARG A 373 37.77 17.32 6.69
CA ARG A 373 39.04 18.04 6.89
C ARG A 373 39.31 19.14 5.86
N LYS A 374 38.76 19.04 4.64
CA LYS A 374 38.92 20.06 3.60
C LYS A 374 37.98 21.24 3.85
N GLU A 375 36.73 20.97 4.21
CA GLU A 375 35.69 21.98 4.42
C GLU A 375 35.84 22.69 5.78
N MET A 376 36.24 21.99 6.84
CA MET A 376 36.39 22.56 8.19
C MET A 376 37.76 23.23 8.43
N LYS A 377 38.44 23.72 7.38
CA LYS A 377 39.70 24.45 7.57
C LYS A 377 39.43 25.74 8.36
N PRO A 378 40.20 26.04 9.42
CA PRO A 378 40.06 27.31 10.12
C PRO A 378 40.33 28.47 9.15
N PRO A 379 39.62 29.60 9.28
CA PRO A 379 39.84 30.75 8.41
C PRO A 379 41.31 31.16 8.48
N HIS A 380 41.95 31.24 7.30
CA HIS A 380 43.34 31.65 7.21
C HIS A 380 43.44 33.13 7.62
N ARG A 381 44.06 33.42 8.77
CA ARG A 381 44.52 34.78 9.04
C ARG A 381 45.69 35.04 8.10
N SER A 382 45.51 35.94 7.15
CA SER A 382 46.64 36.55 6.44
C SER A 382 47.38 37.46 7.42
N ASP A 383 48.72 37.53 7.33
CA ASP A 383 49.55 38.46 8.12
C ASP A 383 49.21 39.95 7.84
N SER A 384 48.28 40.23 6.93
CA SER A 384 47.74 41.56 6.62
C SER A 384 46.44 41.92 7.35
N GLY A 385 45.92 41.08 8.26
CA GLY A 385 44.77 41.43 9.08
C GLY A 385 43.42 41.46 8.35
N SER A 386 43.34 40.96 7.12
CA SER A 386 42.07 40.70 6.45
C SER A 386 41.68 39.23 6.63
N VAL A 387 40.49 39.01 7.21
CA VAL A 387 39.82 37.72 7.26
C VAL A 387 38.99 37.59 5.99
N SER A 388 39.38 36.68 5.11
CA SER A 388 38.51 36.20 4.03
C SER A 388 37.92 34.87 4.48
N VAL A 389 36.60 34.82 4.60
CA VAL A 389 35.84 33.57 4.75
C VAL A 389 35.81 32.91 3.38
N VAL A 390 36.28 31.66 3.29
CA VAL A 390 35.99 30.76 2.17
C VAL A 390 34.87 29.86 2.63
#